data_AF-A0A7Y2ZAA5-F1
#
_entry.id   AF-A0A7Y2ZAA5-F1
#
_cell.length_a   1.000
_cell.length_b   1.000
_cell.length_c   1.000
_cell.angle_alpha   90.00
_cell.angle_beta   90.00
_cell.angle_gamma   90.00
#
_symmetry.space_group_name_H-M   'P 1'
#
loop_
_entity.id
_entity.type
_entity.pdbx_description
1 polymer ?
#
loop_
_entity_poly.entity_id
_entity_poly.type
_entity_poly.pdbx_seq_one_letter_code
_entity_poly.pdbx_strand_id
1 'polypeptide(L)'
;MDYQALKAELLAGHPTTGAYDADAAVAATQLNAENRPYVIPSMPGHALLDLTDPTEYQALTEGEKAQWLALTGHDTVNTEVDGMAQIIGMDIFGAGTTASNIGSARSTTVSRAVELNLGLVRAGDVEYARSI
;
A
#
# COMPACT_ATOMS: atom_id res chain seq x y z
N MET A 1 -19.60 -9.47 2.21
CA MET A 1 -18.78 -10.42 1.44
C MET A 1 -19.33 -10.49 0.04
N ASP A 2 -18.49 -10.26 -0.98
CA ASP A 2 -18.87 -10.47 -2.38
C ASP A 2 -18.50 -11.90 -2.79
N TYR A 3 -19.48 -12.79 -2.77
CA TYR A 3 -19.26 -14.21 -3.04
C TYR A 3 -18.98 -14.51 -4.52
N GLN A 4 -19.41 -13.64 -5.45
CA GLN A 4 -19.09 -13.82 -6.87
C GLN A 4 -17.64 -13.47 -7.16
N ALA A 5 -17.15 -12.37 -6.58
CA ALA A 5 -15.74 -12.01 -6.65
C ALA A 5 -14.85 -13.08 -5.97
N LEU A 6 -15.25 -13.57 -4.80
CA LEU A 6 -14.54 -14.65 -4.10
C LEU A 6 -14.52 -15.94 -4.93
N LYS A 7 -15.65 -16.35 -5.53
CA LYS A 7 -15.71 -17.52 -6.42
C LYS A 7 -14.78 -17.36 -7.62
N ALA A 8 -14.82 -16.21 -8.29
CA ALA A 8 -13.98 -15.94 -9.45
C ALA A 8 -12.49 -16.00 -9.08
N GLU A 9 -12.09 -15.42 -7.95
CA GLU A 9 -10.73 -15.49 -7.42
C GLU A 9 -10.31 -16.93 -7.11
N LEU A 10 -11.17 -17.72 -6.44
CA LEU A 10 -10.89 -19.12 -6.11
C LEU A 10 -10.69 -19.99 -7.37
N LEU A 11 -11.35 -19.66 -8.47
CA LEU A 11 -11.19 -20.33 -9.77
C LEU A 11 -9.95 -19.87 -10.53
N ALA A 12 -9.64 -18.58 -10.49
CA ALA A 12 -8.47 -18.02 -11.17
C ALA A 12 -7.15 -18.39 -10.45
N GLY A 13 -7.20 -18.53 -9.12
CA GLY A 13 -6.03 -18.73 -8.26
C GLY A 13 -5.35 -17.42 -7.90
N HIS A 14 -4.55 -17.47 -6.82
CA HIS A 14 -3.79 -16.34 -6.35
C HIS A 14 -2.72 -15.93 -7.38
N PRO A 15 -2.56 -14.64 -7.71
CA PRO A 15 -1.66 -14.22 -8.79
C PRO A 15 -0.17 -14.55 -8.59
N THR A 16 0.27 -14.81 -7.35
CA THR A 16 1.68 -15.13 -7.05
C THR A 16 1.90 -16.55 -6.55
N THR A 17 0.91 -17.17 -5.88
CA THR A 17 1.06 -18.51 -5.27
C THR A 17 0.29 -19.58 -6.04
N GLY A 18 -0.49 -19.19 -7.04
CA GLY A 18 -1.29 -20.10 -7.85
C GLY A 18 -2.57 -20.54 -7.14
N ALA A 19 -3.02 -21.76 -7.47
CA ALA A 19 -4.30 -22.29 -6.98
C ALA A 19 -4.37 -22.31 -5.44
N TYR A 20 -5.55 -21.98 -4.91
CA TYR A 20 -5.85 -22.10 -3.49
C TYR A 20 -6.03 -23.56 -3.09
N ASP A 21 -5.77 -23.85 -1.81
CA ASP A 21 -5.93 -25.20 -1.26
C ASP A 21 -7.38 -25.69 -1.37
N ALA A 22 -7.57 -27.01 -1.55
CA ALA A 22 -8.89 -27.61 -1.58
C ALA A 22 -9.60 -27.52 -0.22
N ASP A 23 -8.85 -27.50 0.89
CA ASP A 23 -9.39 -27.26 2.22
C ASP A 23 -9.79 -25.78 2.40
N ALA A 24 -11.03 -25.55 2.82
CA ALA A 24 -11.60 -24.21 2.93
C ALA A 24 -10.95 -23.36 4.02
N ALA A 25 -10.50 -23.97 5.13
CA ALA A 25 -9.81 -23.25 6.20
C ALA A 25 -8.40 -22.83 5.77
N VAL A 26 -7.70 -23.70 5.03
CA VAL A 26 -6.39 -23.37 4.45
C VAL A 26 -6.54 -22.28 3.39
N ALA A 27 -7.50 -22.39 2.47
CA ALA A 27 -7.75 -21.37 1.46
C ALA A 27 -8.12 -20.00 2.06
N ALA A 28 -8.95 -19.98 3.11
CA ALA A 28 -9.27 -18.74 3.83
C ALA A 28 -8.01 -18.13 4.46
N THR A 29 -7.13 -18.96 5.04
CA THR A 29 -5.84 -18.50 5.58
C THR A 29 -4.94 -17.92 4.47
N GLN A 30 -4.89 -18.56 3.30
CA GLN A 30 -4.14 -18.08 2.14
C GLN A 30 -4.67 -16.74 1.61
N LEU A 31 -6.00 -16.57 1.53
CA LEU A 31 -6.64 -15.32 1.09
C LEU A 31 -6.40 -14.16 2.05
N ASN A 32 -6.32 -14.44 3.35
CA ASN A 32 -6.07 -13.44 4.39
C ASN A 32 -4.58 -13.20 4.67
N ALA A 33 -3.67 -13.97 4.06
CA ALA A 33 -2.24 -13.78 4.26
C ALA A 33 -1.77 -12.46 3.64
N GLU A 34 -1.07 -11.64 4.42
CA GLU A 34 -0.49 -10.37 3.95
C GLU A 34 0.77 -10.62 3.11
N ASN A 35 0.58 -10.89 1.82
CA ASN A 35 1.67 -11.24 0.89
C ASN A 35 1.57 -10.51 -0.46
N ARG A 36 0.71 -9.49 -0.55
CA ARG A 36 0.50 -8.68 -1.75
C ARG A 36 1.14 -7.31 -1.59
N PRO A 37 2.12 -6.93 -2.42
CA PRO A 37 2.66 -5.57 -2.40
C PRO A 37 1.54 -4.55 -2.65
N TYR A 38 1.46 -3.55 -1.78
CA TYR A 38 0.50 -2.46 -1.88
C TYR A 38 1.18 -1.13 -1.57
N VAL A 39 0.84 -0.11 -2.34
CA VAL A 39 1.33 1.24 -2.13
C VAL A 39 0.24 2.03 -1.43
N ILE A 40 0.54 2.55 -0.25
CA ILE A 40 -0.34 3.46 0.48
C ILE A 40 -0.51 4.73 -0.36
N PRO A 41 -1.74 5.05 -0.79
CA PRO A 41 -1.94 6.11 -1.79
C PRO A 41 -1.83 7.52 -1.20
N SER A 42 -1.91 7.65 0.13
CA SER A 42 -1.82 8.93 0.80
C SER A 42 -1.31 8.80 2.23
N MET A 43 -0.55 9.80 2.67
CA MET A 43 -0.05 9.90 4.05
C MET A 43 -0.31 11.30 4.63
N PRO A 44 -0.42 11.45 5.95
CA PRO A 44 -0.44 12.76 6.57
C PRO A 44 0.84 13.55 6.28
N GLY A 45 0.74 14.85 6.03
CA GLY A 45 1.90 15.68 5.73
C GLY A 45 2.95 15.68 6.85
N HIS A 46 2.53 15.64 8.12
CA HIS A 46 3.46 15.52 9.25
C HIS A 46 4.27 14.22 9.23
N ALA A 47 3.67 13.11 8.76
CA ALA A 47 4.39 11.85 8.65
C ALA A 47 5.47 11.91 7.56
N LEU A 48 5.23 12.67 6.48
CA LEU A 48 6.27 12.95 5.48
C LEU A 48 7.41 13.81 6.05
N LEU A 49 7.09 14.78 6.90
CA LEU A 49 8.09 15.59 7.58
C LEU A 49 8.96 14.72 8.52
N ASP A 50 8.34 13.81 9.28
CA ASP A 50 9.05 12.88 10.16
C ASP A 50 9.96 11.89 9.41
N LEU A 51 9.63 11.58 8.15
CA LEU A 51 10.44 10.73 7.26
C LEU A 51 11.59 11.49 6.57
N THR A 52 11.64 12.82 6.71
CA THR A 52 12.65 13.66 6.08
C THR A 52 14.01 13.47 6.75
N ASP A 53 15.05 13.20 5.97
CA ASP A 53 16.40 13.14 6.52
C ASP A 53 16.86 14.54 6.96
N PRO A 54 17.30 14.73 8.22
CA PRO A 54 17.71 16.04 8.70
C PRO A 54 18.89 16.63 7.94
N THR A 55 19.83 15.81 7.46
CA THR A 55 21.01 16.28 6.73
C THR A 55 20.62 16.80 5.35
N GLU A 56 19.78 16.05 4.64
CA GLU A 56 19.25 16.48 3.35
C GLU A 56 18.40 17.75 3.50
N TYR A 57 17.53 17.80 4.52
CA TYR A 57 16.74 18.99 4.79
C TYR A 57 17.61 20.22 5.08
N GLN A 58 18.69 20.07 5.85
CA GLN A 58 19.58 21.21 6.15
C GLN A 58 20.31 21.72 4.91
N ALA A 59 20.63 20.85 3.97
CA ALA A 59 21.32 21.19 2.71
C ALA A 59 20.43 21.96 1.71
N LEU A 60 19.10 21.93 1.89
CA LEU A 60 18.17 22.68 1.05
C LEU A 60 18.32 24.20 1.19
N THR A 61 18.05 24.90 0.08
CA THR A 61 17.84 26.35 0.06
C THR A 61 16.58 26.73 0.83
N GLU A 62 16.45 28.01 1.19
CA GLU A 62 15.23 28.51 1.87
C GLU A 62 13.97 28.32 1.03
N GLY A 63 14.08 28.44 -0.31
CA GLY A 63 12.97 28.21 -1.23
C GLY A 63 12.49 26.76 -1.23
N GLU A 64 13.41 25.81 -1.30
CA GLU A 64 13.12 24.37 -1.24
C GLU A 64 12.54 23.97 0.13
N LYS A 65 13.08 24.53 1.24
CA LYS A 65 12.52 24.34 2.58
C LYS A 65 11.07 24.83 2.66
N ALA A 66 10.79 26.00 2.10
CA ALA A 66 9.43 26.54 2.09
C ALA A 66 8.47 25.67 1.25
N GLN A 67 8.91 25.15 0.10
CA GLN A 67 8.12 24.23 -0.72
C GLN A 67 7.84 22.91 0.00
N TRP A 68 8.85 22.34 0.66
CA TRP A 68 8.69 21.11 1.43
C TRP A 68 7.74 21.29 2.62
N LEU A 69 7.89 22.39 3.37
CA LEU A 69 6.98 22.73 4.47
C LEU A 69 5.55 23.00 3.99
N ALA A 70 5.37 23.63 2.82
CA ALA A 70 4.06 23.83 2.24
C ALA A 70 3.38 22.49 1.90
N LEU A 71 4.13 21.55 1.31
CA LEU A 71 3.62 20.21 1.02
C LEU A 71 3.28 19.42 2.28
N THR A 72 4.20 19.39 3.25
CA THR A 72 4.04 18.64 4.50
C THR A 72 3.09 19.30 5.50
N GLY A 73 2.69 20.55 5.27
CA GLY A 73 1.67 21.25 6.04
C GLY A 73 0.23 20.81 5.72
N HIS A 74 0.01 20.00 4.68
CA HIS A 74 -1.31 19.45 4.37
C HIS A 74 -1.69 18.28 5.27
N ASP A 75 -2.97 18.18 5.62
CA ASP A 75 -3.50 17.06 6.42
C ASP A 75 -3.30 15.70 5.76
N THR A 76 -3.29 15.66 4.42
CA THR A 76 -3.09 14.44 3.63
C THR A 76 -2.43 14.80 2.32
N VAL A 77 -1.42 14.02 1.93
CA VAL A 77 -0.65 14.19 0.70
C VAL A 77 -0.66 12.88 -0.09
N ASN A 78 -0.86 12.97 -1.41
CA ASN A 78 -0.80 11.81 -2.30
C ASN A 78 0.65 11.29 -2.41
N THR A 79 0.84 10.02 -2.05
CA THR A 79 2.11 9.30 -2.03
C THR A 79 2.19 8.15 -3.04
N GLU A 80 1.20 8.02 -3.93
CA GLU A 80 1.22 7.05 -5.03
C GLU A 80 2.46 7.18 -5.91
N VAL A 81 2.67 6.18 -6.76
CA VAL A 81 3.65 6.31 -7.84
C VAL A 81 3.21 7.48 -8.72
N ASP A 82 4.11 8.45 -8.92
CA ASP A 82 3.84 9.74 -9.58
C ASP A 82 2.87 10.67 -8.83
N GLY A 83 2.60 10.40 -7.55
CA GLY A 83 1.87 11.31 -6.66
C GLY A 83 2.67 12.58 -6.34
N MET A 84 1.98 13.64 -5.90
CA MET A 84 2.60 14.94 -5.61
C MET A 84 3.78 14.85 -4.62
N ALA A 85 3.69 14.01 -3.59
CA ALA A 85 4.80 13.82 -2.65
C ALA A 85 6.03 13.24 -3.32
N GLN A 86 5.85 12.31 -4.27
CA GLN A 86 6.97 11.74 -5.00
C GLN A 86 7.54 12.73 -6.01
N ILE A 87 6.69 13.47 -6.75
CA ILE A 87 7.17 14.44 -7.74
C ILE A 87 7.98 15.54 -7.05
N ILE A 88 7.39 16.20 -6.04
CA ILE A 88 8.03 17.30 -5.33
C ILE A 88 9.20 16.80 -4.47
N GLY A 89 9.04 15.63 -3.83
CA GLY A 89 10.11 15.02 -3.04
C GLY A 89 11.31 14.63 -3.90
N MET A 90 11.09 14.08 -5.10
CA MET A 90 12.18 13.76 -6.04
C MET A 90 12.81 15.02 -6.64
N ASP A 91 12.04 16.10 -6.84
CA ASP A 91 12.57 17.37 -7.33
C ASP A 91 13.48 18.05 -6.29
N ILE A 92 13.06 18.04 -5.01
CA ILE A 92 13.79 18.68 -3.90
C ILE A 92 14.95 17.83 -3.39
N PHE A 93 14.74 16.53 -3.18
CA PHE A 93 15.73 15.64 -2.53
C PHE A 93 16.46 14.71 -3.51
N GLY A 94 16.05 14.66 -4.78
CA GLY A 94 16.58 13.70 -5.73
C GLY A 94 16.35 12.25 -5.29
N ALA A 95 17.27 11.35 -5.67
CA ALA A 95 17.27 9.95 -5.25
C ALA A 95 17.89 9.74 -3.84
N GLY A 96 17.72 10.71 -2.95
CA GLY A 96 18.29 10.72 -1.60
C GLY A 96 17.58 9.81 -0.58
N THR A 97 18.07 9.85 0.65
CA THR A 97 17.53 9.15 1.83
C THR A 97 16.07 9.50 2.08
N THR A 98 15.67 10.76 1.96
CA THR A 98 14.28 11.18 2.16
C THR A 98 13.34 10.49 1.16
N ALA A 99 13.72 10.44 -0.12
CA ALA A 99 12.96 9.72 -1.14
C ALA A 99 12.88 8.21 -0.85
N SER A 100 13.97 7.61 -0.35
CA SER A 100 14.00 6.21 0.09
C SER A 100 13.10 5.94 1.30
N ASN A 101 13.09 6.84 2.28
CA ASN A 101 12.26 6.75 3.47
C ASN A 101 10.77 6.82 3.11
N ILE A 102 10.37 7.78 2.26
CA ILE A 102 9.00 7.90 1.75
C ILE A 102 8.62 6.66 0.95
N GLY A 103 9.50 6.20 0.06
CA GLY A 103 9.30 4.99 -0.74
C GLY A 103 9.08 3.74 0.11
N SER A 104 9.83 3.62 1.21
CA SER A 104 9.69 2.52 2.16
C SER A 104 8.40 2.65 2.97
N ALA A 105 8.09 3.84 3.48
CA ALA A 105 6.92 4.08 4.32
C ALA A 105 5.59 3.86 3.58
N ARG A 106 5.55 4.15 2.27
CA ARG A 106 4.37 3.87 1.44
C ARG A 106 4.25 2.41 1.02
N SER A 107 5.31 1.62 1.16
CA SER A 107 5.32 0.22 0.73
C SER A 107 4.84 -0.66 1.87
N THR A 108 3.70 -1.31 1.70
CA THR A 108 3.16 -2.26 2.66
C THR A 108 2.74 -3.55 1.97
N THR A 109 2.37 -4.55 2.75
CA THR A 109 1.77 -5.78 2.26
C THR A 109 0.33 -5.86 2.74
N VAL A 110 -0.59 -6.16 1.84
CA VAL A 110 -1.99 -6.43 2.16
C VAL A 110 -2.32 -7.88 1.83
N SER A 111 -3.47 -8.34 2.32
CA SER A 111 -4.00 -9.64 1.91
C SER A 111 -4.76 -9.55 0.59
N ARG A 112 -4.88 -10.67 -0.10
CA ARG A 112 -5.71 -10.74 -1.32
C ARG A 112 -7.18 -10.41 -1.03
N ALA A 113 -7.65 -10.78 0.15
CA ALA A 113 -8.99 -10.41 0.62
C ALA A 113 -9.19 -8.89 0.75
N VAL A 114 -8.15 -8.14 1.15
CA VAL A 114 -8.16 -6.67 1.17
C VAL A 114 -8.11 -6.09 -0.24
N GLU A 115 -7.24 -6.59 -1.13
CA GLU A 115 -7.18 -6.12 -2.53
C GLU A 115 -8.53 -6.26 -3.26
N LEU A 116 -9.27 -7.33 -2.97
CA LEU A 116 -10.57 -7.61 -3.57
C LEU A 116 -11.75 -7.00 -2.81
N ASN A 117 -11.49 -6.24 -1.74
CA ASN A 117 -12.51 -5.63 -0.88
C ASN A 117 -13.53 -6.65 -0.31
N LEU A 118 -13.05 -7.85 0.04
CA LEU A 118 -13.88 -8.95 0.56
C LEU A 118 -14.07 -8.86 2.08
N GLY A 119 -13.17 -8.15 2.77
CA GLY A 119 -13.07 -8.18 4.23
C GLY A 119 -12.37 -9.46 4.71
N LEU A 120 -12.59 -9.85 5.97
CA LEU A 120 -12.03 -11.10 6.50
C LEU A 120 -12.76 -12.32 5.90
N VAL A 121 -12.05 -13.15 5.14
CA VAL A 121 -12.61 -14.37 4.56
C VAL A 121 -12.55 -15.52 5.57
N ARG A 122 -13.67 -16.20 5.82
CA ARG A 122 -13.72 -17.39 6.70
C ARG A 122 -13.85 -18.66 5.88
N ALA A 123 -13.57 -19.82 6.49
CA ALA A 123 -13.72 -21.13 5.83
C ALA A 123 -15.12 -21.31 5.22
N GLY A 124 -16.17 -20.97 5.98
CA GLY A 124 -17.55 -21.04 5.47
C GLY A 124 -17.84 -20.12 4.28
N ASP A 125 -17.13 -18.99 4.13
CA ASP A 125 -17.27 -18.13 2.97
C ASP A 125 -16.68 -18.80 1.71
N VAL A 126 -15.56 -19.51 1.87
CA VAL A 126 -14.91 -20.28 0.80
C VAL A 126 -15.79 -21.46 0.38
N GLU A 127 -16.34 -22.21 1.35
CA GLU A 127 -17.27 -23.32 1.08
C GLU A 127 -18.48 -22.83 0.29
N TYR A 128 -19.10 -21.75 0.75
CA TYR A 128 -20.27 -21.18 0.08
C TYR A 128 -19.93 -20.69 -1.33
N ALA A 129 -18.85 -19.91 -1.49
CA ALA A 129 -18.43 -19.39 -2.79
C ALA A 129 -18.13 -20.50 -3.82
N ARG A 130 -17.62 -21.67 -3.39
CA ARG A 130 -17.41 -22.83 -4.27
C ARG A 130 -18.69 -23.56 -4.65
N SER A 131 -19.73 -23.46 -3.82
CA SER A 131 -21.00 -24.16 -4.01
C SER A 131 -21.97 -23.45 -4.95
N ILE A 132 -21.82 -22.13 -5.10
CA ILE A 132 -22.61 -21.29 -6.02
C ILE A 132 -21.96 -21.20 -7.38
#